data_AF-A0A519YXW9-F1
#
_entry.id   AF-A0A519YXW9-F1
#
_cell.length_a   1.000
_cell.length_b   1.000
_cell.length_c   1.000
_cell.angle_alpha   90.00
_cell.angle_beta   90.00
_cell.angle_gamma   90.00
#
_symmetry.space_group_name_H-M   'P 1'
#
loop_
_entity.id
_entity.type
_entity.pdbx_description
1 polymer ?
#
loop_
_entity_poly.entity_id
_entity_poly.type
_entity_poly.pdbx_seq_one_letter_code
_entity_poly.pdbx_strand_id
1 'polypeptide(L)'
;MPYDLKELAAISGQGGLFRLLKPARHGVLVESLDAKAVRSLAPASNKVSLLSEIGIYTQDSDETAPLTEVFENIYQKYGTSLAVTSKSSEAELRDFLAEVLPNYDRERVYTSDIKKLVTWYGIVSQHIPYEAASTEAEAPAEAQEPA
;
A
#
# COMPACT_ATOMS: atom_id res chain seq x y z
N MET A 1 14.17 -7.29 1.35
CA MET A 1 12.92 -7.04 2.08
C MET A 1 11.92 -8.17 1.81
N PRO A 2 11.16 -8.63 2.82
CA PRO A 2 10.19 -9.73 2.71
C PRO A 2 8.78 -9.30 2.23
N TYR A 3 8.55 -8.01 1.99
CA TYR A 3 7.26 -7.50 1.54
C TYR A 3 7.32 -7.22 0.04
N ASP A 4 6.71 -8.06 -0.79
CA ASP A 4 6.60 -7.80 -2.22
C ASP A 4 5.47 -6.78 -2.47
N LEU A 5 5.81 -5.50 -2.36
CA LEU A 5 4.89 -4.39 -2.63
C LEU A 5 4.56 -4.25 -4.12
N LYS A 6 5.18 -5.05 -5.01
CA LYS A 6 4.96 -4.99 -6.46
C LYS A 6 3.62 -5.60 -6.84
N GLU A 7 3.10 -6.52 -6.03
CA GLU A 7 1.77 -7.08 -6.22
C GLU A 7 0.68 -6.27 -5.49
N LEU A 8 1.05 -5.30 -4.66
CA LEU A 8 0.10 -4.47 -3.91
C LEU A 8 -0.27 -3.22 -4.69
N ALA A 9 -1.56 -2.93 -4.76
CA ALA A 9 -2.09 -1.69 -5.28
C ALA A 9 -3.09 -1.03 -4.35
N ALA A 10 -3.08 0.31 -4.41
CA ALA A 10 -4.14 1.16 -3.94
C ALA A 10 -5.07 1.48 -5.12
N ILE A 11 -6.38 1.37 -4.89
CA ILE A 11 -7.40 1.75 -5.87
C ILE A 11 -8.01 3.08 -5.45
N SER A 12 -7.87 4.10 -6.29
CA SER A 12 -8.42 5.43 -5.98
C SER A 12 -9.93 5.37 -5.75
N GLY A 13 -10.40 5.87 -4.60
CA GLY A 13 -11.81 5.83 -4.19
C GLY A 13 -12.20 4.61 -3.35
N GLN A 14 -11.31 3.62 -3.19
CA GLN A 14 -11.48 2.50 -2.27
C GLN A 14 -10.52 2.66 -1.09
N GLY A 15 -11.04 2.64 0.13
CA GLY A 15 -10.26 2.84 1.37
C GLY A 15 -9.51 1.61 1.84
N GLY A 16 -8.70 0.99 0.98
CA GLY A 16 -7.97 -0.26 1.30
C GLY A 16 -6.81 -0.55 0.34
N LEU A 17 -6.11 -1.65 0.63
CA LEU A 17 -5.07 -2.21 -0.23
C LEU A 17 -5.57 -3.48 -0.90
N PHE A 18 -5.05 -3.75 -2.09
CA PHE A 18 -5.47 -4.85 -2.91
C PHE A 18 -4.26 -5.55 -3.53
N ARG A 19 -4.22 -6.89 -3.50
CA ARG A 19 -3.24 -7.69 -4.21
C ARG A 19 -3.73 -7.94 -5.64
N LEU A 20 -2.90 -7.67 -6.63
CA LEU A 20 -3.18 -8.02 -8.02
C LEU A 20 -3.04 -9.54 -8.19
N LEU A 21 -4.10 -10.18 -8.68
CA LEU A 21 -4.08 -11.62 -8.98
C LEU A 21 -3.82 -11.87 -10.47
N LYS A 22 -4.72 -11.37 -11.33
CA LYS A 22 -4.63 -11.58 -12.78
C LYS A 22 -5.39 -10.52 -13.58
N PRO A 23 -4.92 -10.20 -14.80
CA PRO A 23 -5.70 -9.38 -15.73
C PRO A 23 -6.99 -10.08 -16.14
N ALA A 24 -8.05 -9.30 -16.34
CA ALA A 24 -9.37 -9.76 -16.76
C ALA A 24 -9.91 -8.92 -17.93
N ARG A 25 -10.92 -9.43 -18.64
CA ARG A 25 -11.49 -8.77 -19.84
C ARG A 25 -11.99 -7.33 -19.60
N HIS A 26 -12.44 -7.00 -18.39
CA HIS A 26 -13.01 -5.70 -18.05
C HIS A 26 -12.23 -4.96 -16.95
N GLY A 27 -10.99 -5.38 -16.68
CA GLY A 27 -10.19 -4.81 -15.59
C GLY A 27 -9.12 -5.76 -15.08
N VAL A 28 -8.84 -5.70 -13.78
CA VAL A 28 -7.88 -6.58 -13.11
C VAL A 28 -8.59 -7.24 -11.93
N LEU A 29 -8.42 -8.56 -11.80
CA LEU A 29 -8.89 -9.27 -10.63
C LEU A 29 -7.94 -8.95 -9.48
N VAL A 30 -8.50 -8.43 -8.40
CA VAL A 30 -7.76 -8.07 -7.20
C VAL A 30 -8.31 -8.78 -5.98
N GLU A 31 -7.47 -8.99 -4.99
CA GLU A 31 -7.85 -9.51 -3.68
C GLU A 31 -7.69 -8.41 -2.64
N SER A 32 -8.73 -8.13 -1.86
CA SER A 32 -8.63 -7.15 -0.78
C SER A 32 -7.73 -7.66 0.34
N LEU A 33 -6.85 -6.78 0.83
CA LEU A 33 -5.91 -7.06 1.91
C LEU A 33 -6.58 -6.80 3.26
N ASP A 34 -7.63 -7.58 3.53
CA ASP A 34 -8.45 -7.56 4.76
C ASP A 34 -8.60 -9.00 5.27
N ALA A 35 -9.08 -9.18 6.51
CA ALA A 35 -9.26 -10.50 7.11
C ALA A 35 -10.16 -11.44 6.28
N LYS A 36 -11.00 -10.88 5.42
CA LYS A 36 -11.91 -11.64 4.55
C LYS A 36 -11.31 -12.00 3.18
N ALA A 37 -10.14 -11.48 2.81
CA ALA A 37 -9.47 -11.73 1.52
C ALA A 37 -10.45 -11.74 0.32
N VAL A 38 -11.34 -10.76 0.25
CA VAL A 38 -12.44 -10.77 -0.74
C VAL A 38 -11.86 -10.44 -2.11
N ARG A 39 -12.11 -11.33 -3.07
CA ARG A 39 -11.75 -11.12 -4.48
C ARG A 39 -12.78 -10.22 -5.15
N SER A 40 -12.31 -9.17 -5.79
CA SER A 40 -13.13 -8.18 -6.48
C SER A 40 -12.52 -7.83 -7.83
N LEU A 41 -13.38 -7.47 -8.79
CA LEU A 41 -12.91 -7.00 -10.09
C LEU A 41 -12.69 -5.49 -10.03
N ALA A 42 -11.44 -5.04 -10.11
CA ALA A 42 -11.12 -3.63 -10.25
C ALA A 42 -11.32 -3.23 -11.72
N PRO A 43 -12.32 -2.40 -12.05
CA PRO A 43 -12.55 -2.00 -13.43
C PRO A 43 -11.35 -1.19 -13.96
N ALA A 44 -11.03 -1.33 -15.24
CA ALA A 44 -9.92 -0.59 -15.86
C ALA A 44 -10.09 0.94 -15.80
N SER A 45 -11.32 1.41 -15.55
CA SER A 45 -11.61 2.84 -15.35
C SER A 45 -11.12 3.36 -13.99
N ASN A 46 -10.88 2.49 -13.01
CA ASN A 46 -10.34 2.90 -11.72
C ASN A 46 -8.82 3.09 -11.86
N LYS A 47 -8.31 4.17 -11.26
CA LYS A 47 -6.87 4.37 -11.13
C LYS A 47 -6.32 3.38 -10.10
N VAL A 48 -5.70 2.32 -10.61
CA VAL A 48 -4.91 1.36 -9.84
C VAL A 48 -3.48 1.89 -9.79
N SER A 49 -2.97 2.09 -8.58
CA SER A 49 -1.60 2.56 -8.36
C SER A 49 -0.85 1.52 -7.53
N LEU A 50 0.22 0.97 -8.10
CA LEU A 50 1.06 0.00 -7.41
C LEU A 50 1.82 0.69 -6.29
N LEU A 51 1.85 0.09 -5.10
CA LEU A 51 2.55 0.67 -3.95
C LEU A 51 4.06 0.81 -4.24
N SER A 52 4.61 -0.13 -5.00
CA SER A 52 6.01 -0.06 -5.45
C SER A 52 6.31 1.08 -6.42
N GLU A 53 5.31 1.69 -7.06
CA GLU A 53 5.49 2.82 -7.98
C GLU A 53 5.18 4.18 -7.31
N ILE A 54 4.60 4.16 -6.11
CA ILE A 54 4.27 5.38 -5.38
C ILE A 54 5.50 5.81 -4.56
N GLY A 55 5.91 7.05 -4.75
CA GLY A 55 6.96 7.72 -3.98
C GLY A 55 6.47 9.00 -3.33
N ILE A 56 7.13 9.40 -2.25
CA ILE A 56 6.95 10.69 -1.59
C ILE A 56 8.00 11.67 -2.10
N TYR A 57 7.54 12.85 -2.53
CA TYR A 57 8.44 13.93 -2.93
C TYR A 57 9.32 14.36 -1.77
N THR A 58 10.62 14.46 -2.04
CA THR A 58 11.61 15.00 -1.12
C THR A 58 11.95 16.44 -1.50
N GLN A 59 12.65 17.15 -0.63
CA GLN A 59 13.13 18.52 -0.91
C GLN A 59 13.96 18.59 -2.20
N ASP A 60 14.61 17.49 -2.59
CA ASP A 60 15.24 17.41 -3.89
C ASP A 60 14.16 17.24 -4.96
N SER A 61 14.01 18.26 -5.81
CA SER A 61 12.87 18.38 -6.73
C SER A 61 12.75 17.25 -7.76
N ASP A 62 13.82 16.46 -7.94
CA ASP A 62 13.91 15.30 -8.84
C ASP A 62 13.93 13.95 -8.09
N GLU A 63 14.03 13.95 -6.75
CA GLU A 63 14.08 12.72 -5.96
C GLU A 63 12.75 12.45 -5.23
N THR A 64 12.21 11.26 -5.46
CA THR A 64 11.08 10.72 -4.70
C THR A 64 11.54 9.54 -3.87
N ALA A 65 11.33 9.61 -2.56
CA ALA A 65 11.54 8.49 -1.67
C ALA A 65 10.47 7.42 -1.94
N PRO A 66 10.85 6.20 -2.36
CA PRO A 66 9.88 5.13 -2.61
C PRO A 66 9.15 4.78 -1.30
N LEU A 67 7.84 4.50 -1.38
CA LEU A 67 7.05 4.10 -0.21
C LEU A 67 7.68 2.94 0.57
N THR A 68 8.38 2.05 -0.13
CA THR A 68 9.13 0.94 0.45
C THR A 68 10.10 1.40 1.53
N GLU A 69 10.92 2.42 1.26
CA GLU A 69 11.84 2.99 2.25
C GLU A 69 11.09 3.70 3.37
N VAL A 70 10.01 4.40 3.04
CA VAL A 70 9.21 5.11 4.05
C VAL A 70 8.60 4.12 5.05
N PHE A 71 8.03 3.01 4.56
CA PHE A 71 7.47 1.95 5.40
C PHE A 71 8.53 1.28 6.27
N GLU A 72 9.75 1.06 5.76
CA GLU A 72 10.84 0.52 6.57
C GLU A 72 11.23 1.48 7.69
N ASN A 73 11.36 2.79 7.40
CA ASN A 73 11.64 3.79 8.42
C ASN A 73 10.54 3.85 9.50
N ILE A 74 9.27 3.75 9.09
CA ILE A 74 8.14 3.68 10.03
C ILE A 74 8.24 2.44 10.91
N TYR A 75 8.53 1.28 10.33
CA TYR A 75 8.66 0.04 11.08
C TYR A 75 9.83 0.07 12.07
N GLN A 76 10.97 0.64 11.69
CA GLN A 76 12.11 0.79 12.57
C GLN A 76 11.82 1.71 13.77
N LYS A 77 11.02 2.78 13.56
CA LYS A 77 10.69 3.74 14.63
C LYS A 77 9.51 3.32 15.50
N TYR A 78 8.43 2.85 14.89
CA TYR A 78 7.13 2.63 15.54
C TYR A 78 6.71 1.15 15.56
N GLY A 79 7.39 0.29 14.80
CA GLY A 79 7.00 -1.11 14.64
C GLY A 79 5.63 -1.23 13.98
N THR A 80 4.84 -2.22 14.38
CA THR A 80 3.49 -2.46 13.83
C THR A 80 2.42 -1.49 14.35
N SER A 81 2.74 -0.66 15.36
CA SER A 81 1.77 0.23 15.99
C SER A 81 2.11 1.69 15.70
N LEU A 82 1.30 2.32 14.86
CA LEU A 82 1.41 3.75 14.59
C LEU A 82 0.81 4.57 15.74
N ALA A 83 1.51 5.63 16.15
CA ALA A 83 0.97 6.62 17.09
C ALA A 83 -0.11 7.52 16.44
N VAL A 84 -0.07 7.66 15.11
CA VAL A 84 -1.01 8.49 14.33
C VAL A 84 -1.99 7.64 13.54
N THR A 85 -3.17 8.21 13.27
CA THR A 85 -4.21 7.59 12.45
C THR A 85 -4.67 8.56 11.37
N SER A 86 -5.42 8.09 10.37
CA SER A 86 -5.99 8.96 9.33
C SER A 86 -6.99 10.00 9.87
N LYS A 87 -7.38 9.89 11.15
CA LYS A 87 -8.21 10.86 11.90
C LYS A 87 -7.39 11.86 12.72
N SER A 88 -6.08 11.69 12.82
CA SER A 88 -5.19 12.61 13.54
C SER A 88 -5.15 13.99 12.88
N SER A 89 -4.70 14.97 13.65
CA SER A 89 -4.62 16.36 13.18
C SER A 89 -3.58 16.50 12.07
N GLU A 90 -3.76 17.48 11.18
CA GLU A 90 -2.79 17.75 10.11
C GLU A 90 -1.37 17.99 10.64
N ALA A 91 -1.25 18.68 11.77
CA ALA A 91 0.04 18.90 12.44
C ALA A 91 0.70 17.57 12.85
N GLU A 92 -0.05 16.66 13.48
CA GLU A 92 0.46 15.36 13.93
C GLU A 92 0.89 14.48 12.76
N LEU A 93 0.12 14.49 11.67
CA LEU A 93 0.45 13.73 10.47
C LEU A 93 1.74 14.23 9.81
N ARG A 94 1.92 15.55 9.75
CA ARG A 94 3.15 16.15 9.22
C ARG A 94 4.34 15.90 10.12
N ASP A 95 4.16 16.00 11.44
CA ASP A 95 5.21 15.73 12.42
C ASP A 95 5.67 14.26 12.34
N PHE A 96 4.72 13.34 12.25
CA PHE A 96 4.98 11.93 12.01
C PHE A 96 5.80 11.72 10.72
N LEU A 97 5.38 12.31 9.59
CA LEU A 97 6.14 12.17 8.34
C LEU A 97 7.53 12.80 8.45
N ALA A 98 7.68 13.92 9.16
CA ALA A 98 8.98 14.54 9.42
C ALA A 98 9.89 13.66 10.29
N GLU A 99 9.31 12.90 11.23
CA GLU A 99 10.05 11.97 12.07
C GLU A 99 10.63 10.80 11.28
N VAL A 100 9.89 10.24 10.32
CA VAL A 100 10.37 9.11 9.49
C VAL A 100 11.12 9.54 8.25
N LEU A 101 10.76 10.67 7.66
CA LEU A 101 11.39 11.21 6.47
C LEU A 101 11.56 12.72 6.59
N PRO A 102 12.56 13.22 7.33
CA PRO A 102 12.72 14.66 7.61
C PRO A 102 12.94 15.50 6.35
N ASN A 103 13.43 14.90 5.27
CA ASN A 103 13.73 15.56 4.01
C ASN A 103 12.52 15.62 3.05
N TYR A 104 11.30 15.37 3.51
CA TYR A 104 10.12 15.39 2.63
C TYR A 104 9.74 16.81 2.21
N ASP A 105 9.15 16.94 1.02
CA ASP A 105 8.66 18.21 0.50
C ASP A 105 7.27 18.54 1.07
N ARG A 106 7.19 19.57 1.91
CA ARG A 106 5.95 20.00 2.56
C ARG A 106 4.97 20.72 1.64
N GLU A 107 5.44 21.23 0.50
CA GLU A 107 4.63 21.95 -0.47
C GLU A 107 3.96 20.97 -1.46
N ARG A 108 4.68 19.90 -1.82
CA ARG A 108 4.17 18.86 -2.73
C ARG A 108 3.40 17.76 -2.02
N VAL A 109 3.72 17.46 -0.77
CA VAL A 109 3.07 16.38 -0.01
C VAL A 109 1.86 16.91 0.75
N TYR A 110 0.66 16.57 0.25
CA TYR A 110 -0.58 16.94 0.89
C TYR A 110 -0.91 16.04 2.07
N THR A 111 -1.64 16.60 3.05
CA THR A 111 -2.13 15.87 4.24
C THR A 111 -2.95 14.64 3.86
N SER A 112 -3.68 14.69 2.74
CA SER A 112 -4.42 13.54 2.20
C SER A 112 -3.53 12.36 1.83
N ASP A 113 -2.33 12.61 1.31
CA ASP A 113 -1.39 11.55 0.94
C ASP A 113 -0.73 10.95 2.18
N ILE A 114 -0.45 11.77 3.20
CA ILE A 114 -0.02 11.28 4.52
C ILE A 114 -1.10 10.40 5.16
N LYS A 115 -2.37 10.82 5.10
CA LYS A 115 -3.50 10.01 5.59
C LYS A 115 -3.59 8.66 4.89
N LYS A 116 -3.43 8.64 3.56
CA LYS A 116 -3.40 7.39 2.79
C LYS A 116 -2.23 6.51 3.22
N LEU A 117 -1.05 7.08 3.37
CA LEU A 117 0.16 6.38 3.79
C LEU A 117 -0.02 5.70 5.15
N VAL A 118 -0.57 6.41 6.14
CA VAL A 118 -0.85 5.87 7.47
C VAL A 118 -1.87 4.73 7.39
N THR A 119 -2.93 4.89 6.60
CA THR A 119 -3.91 3.81 6.36
C THR A 119 -3.24 2.58 5.72
N TRP A 120 -2.44 2.78 4.67
CA TRP A 120 -1.77 1.70 3.95
C TRP A 120 -0.81 0.95 4.86
N TYR A 121 0.03 1.67 5.61
CA TYR A 121 0.95 1.07 6.56
C TYR A 121 0.21 0.26 7.63
N GLY A 122 -0.89 0.80 8.18
CA GLY A 122 -1.72 0.10 9.16
C GLY A 122 -2.33 -1.20 8.62
N ILE A 123 -2.65 -1.25 7.32
CA ILE A 123 -3.13 -2.47 6.66
C ILE A 123 -1.97 -3.46 6.44
N VAL A 124 -0.86 -3.00 5.85
CA VAL A 124 0.31 -3.85 5.57
C VAL A 124 0.87 -4.48 6.84
N SER A 125 1.05 -3.69 7.90
CA SER A 125 1.60 -4.17 9.18
C SER A 125 0.72 -5.17 9.93
N GLN A 126 -0.60 -5.17 9.68
CA GLN A 126 -1.53 -6.13 10.30
C GLN A 126 -1.76 -7.39 9.47
N HIS A 127 -1.81 -7.25 8.13
CA HIS A 127 -2.23 -8.33 7.24
C HIS A 127 -1.09 -9.02 6.52
N ILE A 128 0.08 -8.37 6.39
CA ILE A 128 1.24 -9.03 5.85
C ILE A 128 2.16 -9.38 7.01
N PRO A 129 2.21 -10.67 7.42
CA PRO A 129 3.25 -11.10 8.35
C PRO A 129 4.61 -10.79 7.73
N TYR A 130 5.59 -10.41 8.55
CA TYR A 130 6.98 -10.30 8.11
C TYR A 130 7.43 -11.68 7.61
N GLU A 131 7.31 -11.90 6.31
CA GLU A 131 7.53 -13.22 5.71
C GLU A 131 8.88 -13.22 5.03
N ALA A 132 9.94 -13.49 5.80
CA ALA A 132 11.25 -13.83 5.24
C ALA A 132 11.06 -14.99 4.25
N ALA A 133 10.92 -14.64 2.97
CA ALA A 133 10.79 -15.48 1.78
C ALA A 133 10.68 -16.97 2.07
N SER A 134 9.46 -17.55 2.13
CA SER A 134 9.25 -18.97 1.85
C SER A 134 7.76 -19.36 1.74
N THR A 135 7.41 -19.88 0.56
CA THR A 135 6.35 -20.88 0.28
C THR A 135 4.90 -20.41 0.46
N GLU A 136 4.05 -20.35 -0.56
CA GLU A 136 3.32 -21.48 -1.19
C GLU A 136 2.56 -20.87 -2.40
N ALA A 137 2.77 -21.25 -3.65
CA ALA A 137 2.16 -22.40 -4.32
C ALA A 137 0.67 -22.62 -3.99
N GLU A 138 -0.25 -22.00 -4.74
CA GLU A 138 -1.47 -22.74 -5.11
C GLU A 138 -1.96 -22.37 -6.52
N ALA A 139 -2.19 -23.45 -7.27
CA ALA A 139 -2.34 -23.55 -8.71
C ALA A 139 -3.77 -23.17 -9.18
N PRO A 140 -3.96 -22.91 -10.49
CA PRO A 140 -5.24 -22.48 -11.04
C PRO A 140 -6.23 -23.66 -11.12
N ALA A 141 -7.42 -23.51 -10.53
CA ALA A 141 -8.55 -24.39 -10.81
C ALA A 141 -9.35 -23.81 -11.98
N GLU A 142 -8.90 -24.16 -13.19
CA GLU A 142 -9.74 -24.22 -14.38
C GLU A 142 -10.54 -25.53 -14.32
N ALA A 143 -11.86 -25.44 -14.33
CA ALA A 143 -12.76 -26.55 -14.64
C ALA A 143 -14.09 -25.98 -15.17
N GLN A 144 -14.07 -25.55 -16.44
CA GLN A 144 -15.26 -25.62 -17.27
C GLN A 144 -15.39 -27.08 -17.74
N GLU A 145 -16.47 -27.74 -17.36
CA GLU A 145 -17.41 -28.45 -18.25
C GLU A 145 -18.42 -29.20 -17.37
N PRO A 146 -19.70 -29.17 -17.75
CA PRO A 146 -20.22 -30.42 -18.30
C PRO A 146 -21.16 -30.21 -19.49
N ALA A 147 -20.96 -30.97 -20.56
CA ALA A 147 -21.97 -31.82 -21.22
C ALA A 147 -21.41 -32.48 -22.47
#